data_AF-A0A2A7MV56-F1
#
_entry.id   AF-A0A2A7MV56-F1
#
_cell.length_a   1.000
_cell.length_b   1.000
_cell.length_c   1.000
_cell.angle_alpha   90.00
_cell.angle_beta   90.00
_cell.angle_gamma   90.00
#
_symmetry.space_group_name_H-M   'P 1'
#
loop_
_entity.id
_entity.type
_entity.pdbx_description
1 polymer ?
#
loop_
_entity_poly.entity_id
_entity_poly.type
_entity_poly.pdbx_seq_one_letter_code
_entity_poly.pdbx_strand_id
1 'polypeptide(L)'
;MTDRPVRRGPDDDPTLTDEELIAQRRAWFREYTQAKNVYASASEGPYSCPCCGHIELSERGAYEICGECVWEDDGQDDHDSSVVRGGPNGALSLDQARAEYARPARRHTLASPCRSSQYRL
;
A
#
# COMPACT_ATOMS: atom_id res chain seq x y z
N MET A 1 -38.35 -0.99 -5.02
CA MET A 1 -36.90 -0.91 -4.74
C MET A 1 -36.56 0.58 -4.66
N THR A 2 -36.66 1.17 -3.47
CA THR A 2 -36.29 2.59 -3.31
C THR A 2 -34.79 2.70 -3.46
N ASP A 3 -34.35 3.49 -4.44
CA ASP A 3 -32.95 3.77 -4.69
C ASP A 3 -32.32 4.32 -3.41
N ARG A 4 -31.31 3.63 -2.89
CA ARG A 4 -30.65 4.02 -1.65
C ARG A 4 -29.61 5.07 -2.04
N PRO A 5 -29.65 6.29 -1.48
CA PRO A 5 -28.75 7.36 -1.91
C PRO A 5 -27.30 6.93 -1.75
N VAL A 6 -26.47 7.30 -2.73
CA VAL A 6 -25.03 6.99 -2.69
C VAL A 6 -24.41 7.74 -1.53
N ARG A 7 -23.75 6.99 -0.64
CA ARG A 7 -22.92 7.58 0.41
C ARG A 7 -21.54 7.88 -0.17
N ARG A 8 -21.18 9.16 -0.18
CA ARG A 8 -19.87 9.63 -0.63
C ARG A 8 -18.85 9.60 0.51
N GLY A 9 -17.65 9.13 0.21
CA GLY A 9 -16.49 9.14 1.07
C GLY A 9 -15.64 10.41 0.87
N PRO A 10 -14.63 10.61 1.72
CA PRO A 10 -13.75 11.78 1.64
C PRO A 10 -12.91 11.83 0.35
N ASP A 11 -12.62 10.68 -0.26
CA ASP A 11 -11.77 10.57 -1.45
C ASP A 11 -12.56 10.52 -2.77
N ASP A 12 -13.90 10.57 -2.71
CA ASP A 12 -14.70 10.62 -3.93
C ASP A 12 -14.59 11.99 -4.60
N ASP A 13 -14.49 12.00 -5.92
CA ASP A 13 -14.55 13.23 -6.69
C ASP A 13 -15.94 13.89 -6.55
N PRO A 14 -16.02 15.10 -5.96
CA PRO A 14 -17.29 15.78 -5.75
C PRO A 14 -17.93 16.29 -7.04
N THR A 15 -17.18 16.29 -8.16
CA THR A 15 -17.67 16.76 -9.46
C THR A 15 -18.42 15.68 -10.24
N LEU A 16 -18.26 14.40 -9.89
CA LEU A 16 -18.94 13.29 -10.55
C LEU A 16 -20.40 13.15 -10.10
N THR A 17 -21.28 12.77 -11.02
CA THR A 17 -22.62 12.27 -10.69
C THR A 17 -22.55 10.95 -9.91
N ASP A 18 -23.65 10.55 -9.26
CA ASP A 18 -23.71 9.28 -8.53
C ASP A 18 -23.47 8.07 -9.45
N GLU A 19 -23.97 8.11 -10.69
CA GLU A 19 -23.76 7.06 -11.69
C GLU A 19 -22.29 6.96 -12.10
N GLU A 20 -21.65 8.10 -12.41
CA GLU A 20 -20.24 8.16 -12.77
C GLU A 20 -19.34 7.70 -11.62
N LEU A 21 -19.67 8.10 -10.39
CA LEU A 21 -18.92 7.67 -9.21
C LEU A 21 -19.04 6.15 -8.99
N ILE A 22 -20.24 5.58 -9.17
CA ILE A 22 -20.43 4.11 -9.11
C ILE A 22 -19.62 3.44 -10.22
N ALA A 23 -19.63 3.98 -11.44
CA ALA A 23 -18.88 3.43 -12.56
C ALA A 23 -17.36 3.47 -12.29
N GLN A 24 -16.85 4.59 -11.77
CA GLN A 24 -15.45 4.77 -11.38
C GLN A 24 -15.04 3.77 -10.30
N ARG A 25 -15.79 3.65 -9.20
CA ARG A 25 -15.52 2.68 -8.12
C ARG A 25 -15.52 1.24 -8.62
N ARG A 26 -16.44 0.89 -9.53
CA ARG A 26 -16.50 -0.45 -10.14
C ARG A 26 -15.30 -0.70 -11.07
N ALA A 27 -14.85 0.31 -11.81
CA ALA A 27 -13.66 0.19 -12.66
C ALA A 27 -12.42 -0.02 -11.79
N TRP A 28 -12.20 0.85 -10.81
CA TRP A 28 -11.12 0.70 -9.83
C TRP A 28 -11.14 -0.66 -9.15
N PHE A 29 -12.29 -1.13 -8.64
CA PHE A 29 -12.36 -2.43 -7.97
C PHE A 29 -12.01 -3.60 -8.90
N ARG A 30 -12.39 -3.53 -10.18
CA ARG A 30 -12.01 -4.56 -11.16
C ARG A 30 -10.51 -4.55 -11.41
N GLU A 31 -9.91 -3.38 -11.61
CA GLU A 31 -8.48 -3.24 -11.84
C GLU A 31 -7.69 -3.72 -10.62
N TYR A 32 -8.07 -3.29 -9.42
CA TYR A 32 -7.45 -3.66 -8.17
C TYR A 32 -7.47 -5.18 -7.94
N THR A 33 -8.63 -5.83 -8.12
CA THR A 33 -8.77 -7.29 -7.91
C THR A 33 -8.12 -8.13 -9.00
N GLN A 34 -7.80 -7.55 -10.16
CA GLN A 34 -7.08 -8.23 -11.25
C GLN A 34 -5.58 -7.94 -11.25
N ALA A 35 -5.11 -7.06 -10.37
CA ALA A 35 -3.70 -6.73 -10.27
C ALA A 35 -2.86 -7.97 -9.95
N LYS A 36 -1.70 -8.06 -10.59
CA LYS A 36 -0.69 -9.06 -10.22
C LYS A 36 -0.09 -8.62 -8.90
N ASN A 37 -0.09 -9.51 -7.92
CA ASN A 37 0.45 -9.24 -6.58
C ASN A 37 1.60 -10.20 -6.26
N VAL A 38 2.53 -9.71 -5.44
CA VAL A 38 3.63 -10.49 -4.87
C VAL A 38 3.20 -10.98 -3.48
N TYR A 39 3.28 -12.29 -3.28
CA TYR A 39 2.92 -12.95 -2.03
C TYR A 39 4.07 -13.84 -1.55
N ALA A 40 4.20 -13.97 -0.23
CA ALA A 40 5.18 -14.83 0.43
C ALA A 40 4.72 -15.08 1.87
N SER A 41 4.88 -16.32 2.34
CA SER A 41 4.22 -16.77 3.58
C SER A 41 5.00 -16.38 4.83
N ALA A 42 4.32 -16.36 5.99
CA ALA A 42 4.97 -16.10 7.28
C ALA A 42 6.13 -17.07 7.59
N SER A 43 6.09 -18.29 7.04
CA SER A 43 7.12 -19.31 7.28
C SER A 43 8.46 -19.04 6.59
N GLU A 44 8.52 -18.12 5.63
CA GLU A 44 9.74 -17.82 4.87
C GLU A 44 10.28 -16.40 5.18
N GLY A 45 9.66 -15.68 6.13
CA GLY A 45 10.00 -14.31 6.53
C GLY A 45 11.19 -14.18 7.48
N PRO A 46 11.58 -12.93 7.85
CA PRO A 46 10.91 -11.66 7.55
C PRO A 46 11.26 -11.05 6.18
N TYR A 47 10.39 -10.18 5.66
CA TYR A 47 10.53 -9.55 4.34
C TYR A 47 10.75 -8.03 4.41
N SER A 48 11.38 -7.49 3.36
CA SER A 48 11.56 -6.06 3.17
C SER A 48 10.26 -5.38 2.71
N CYS A 49 9.93 -4.23 3.30
CA CYS A 49 8.90 -3.34 2.78
C CYS A 49 9.25 -2.90 1.35
N PRO A 50 8.31 -2.98 0.38
CA PRO A 50 8.59 -2.59 -1.01
C PRO A 50 8.86 -1.09 -1.18
N CYS A 51 8.44 -0.26 -0.22
CA CYS A 51 8.65 1.19 -0.22
C CYS A 51 10.03 1.57 0.34
N CYS A 52 10.30 1.26 1.61
CA CYS A 52 11.52 1.74 2.28
C CYS A 52 12.66 0.72 2.35
N GLY A 53 12.40 -0.56 2.07
CA GLY A 53 13.37 -1.64 2.14
C GLY A 53 13.68 -2.17 3.54
N HIS A 54 13.09 -1.62 4.61
CA HIS A 54 13.26 -2.15 5.96
C HIS A 54 12.65 -3.54 6.10
N ILE A 55 13.36 -4.45 6.79
CA ILE A 55 12.92 -5.83 7.02
C ILE A 55 12.06 -5.87 8.28
N GLU A 56 10.74 -5.86 8.11
CA GLU A 56 9.78 -5.86 9.21
C GLU A 56 8.46 -6.58 8.90
N LEU A 57 8.18 -6.89 7.63
CA LEU A 57 6.93 -7.54 7.24
C LEU A 57 7.01 -9.04 7.56
N SER A 58 5.95 -9.57 8.17
CA SER A 58 5.86 -11.01 8.47
C SER A 58 5.46 -11.81 7.24
N GLU A 59 4.60 -11.28 6.39
CA GLU A 59 4.15 -11.85 5.12
C GLU A 59 4.23 -10.82 3.99
N ARG A 60 4.34 -11.27 2.72
CA ARG A 60 4.18 -10.38 1.56
C ARG A 60 2.74 -10.38 1.05
N GLY A 61 2.24 -9.19 0.72
CA GLY A 61 0.90 -8.99 0.17
C GLY A 61 -0.25 -9.29 1.14
N ALA A 62 0.03 -9.24 2.44
CA ALA A 62 -0.94 -9.53 3.51
C ALA A 62 -1.54 -8.27 4.16
N TYR A 63 -1.42 -7.11 3.52
CA TYR A 63 -1.93 -5.81 4.00
C TYR A 63 -1.29 -5.35 5.31
N GLU A 64 -0.07 -5.79 5.59
CA GLU A 64 0.70 -5.28 6.72
C GLU A 64 1.16 -3.83 6.44
N ILE A 65 1.01 -2.96 7.44
CA ILE A 65 1.48 -1.57 7.36
C ILE A 65 2.89 -1.50 7.96
N CYS A 66 3.85 -1.08 7.15
CA CYS A 66 5.24 -0.83 7.54
C CYS A 66 5.32 0.23 8.65
N GLY A 67 5.89 -0.10 9.81
CA GLY A 67 6.07 0.81 10.94
C GLY A 67 7.06 1.94 10.65
N GLU A 68 7.98 1.76 9.72
CA GLU A 68 9.01 2.74 9.38
C GLU A 68 8.56 3.80 8.37
N CYS A 69 7.77 3.43 7.35
CA CYS A 69 7.33 4.33 6.28
C CYS A 69 5.82 4.41 6.07
N VAL A 70 5.03 3.71 6.88
CA VAL A 70 3.55 3.65 6.86
C VAL A 70 2.92 3.17 5.56
N TRP A 71 3.69 2.56 4.67
CA TRP A 71 3.19 1.91 3.45
C TRP A 71 2.54 0.56 3.78
N GLU A 72 1.33 0.33 3.27
CA GLU A 72 0.63 -0.96 3.33
C GLU A 72 1.10 -1.88 2.21
N ASP A 73 1.55 -3.10 2.56
CA ASP A 73 1.92 -4.13 1.59
C ASP A 73 0.70 -4.90 1.09
N ASP A 74 -0.02 -4.31 0.13
CA ASP A 74 -1.14 -4.93 -0.59
C ASP A 74 -0.69 -5.88 -1.74
N GLY A 75 0.62 -6.13 -1.82
CA GLY A 75 1.25 -6.98 -2.83
C GLY A 75 1.74 -6.23 -4.07
N GLN A 76 1.67 -4.90 -4.10
CA GLN A 76 2.32 -4.06 -5.11
C GLN A 76 3.84 -4.23 -5.08
N ASP A 77 4.47 -4.25 -6.26
CA ASP A 77 5.92 -4.36 -6.38
C ASP A 77 6.42 -3.67 -7.67
N ASP A 78 7.66 -3.89 -8.07
CA ASP A 78 8.32 -3.20 -9.19
C ASP A 78 7.58 -3.29 -10.53
N HIS A 79 6.80 -4.37 -10.77
CA HIS A 79 6.10 -4.54 -12.05
C HIS A 79 4.94 -3.55 -12.24
N ASP A 80 4.45 -2.94 -11.16
CA ASP A 80 3.37 -1.95 -11.22
C ASP A 80 3.57 -0.78 -10.25
N SER A 81 4.82 -0.48 -9.88
CA SER A 81 5.16 0.53 -8.87
C SER A 81 4.72 1.96 -9.20
N SER A 82 4.49 2.26 -10.48
CA SER A 82 4.01 3.57 -10.94
C SER A 82 2.48 3.74 -10.82
N VAL A 83 1.74 2.66 -10.56
CA VAL A 83 0.28 2.68 -10.44
C VAL A 83 -0.12 3.18 -9.05
N VAL A 84 -1.10 4.08 -8.98
CA VAL A 84 -1.75 4.47 -7.72
C VAL A 84 -2.86 3.46 -7.45
N ARG A 85 -2.63 2.55 -6.49
CA ARG A 85 -3.63 1.54 -6.12
C ARG A 85 -4.72 2.08 -5.20
N GLY A 86 -4.49 3.20 -4.51
CA GLY A 86 -5.46 3.80 -3.59
C GLY A 86 -5.42 3.14 -2.21
N GLY A 87 -6.59 3.02 -1.59
CA GLY A 87 -6.72 2.40 -0.27
C GLY A 87 -5.93 3.16 0.82
N PRO A 88 -5.38 2.46 1.83
CA PRO A 88 -4.56 3.05 2.89
C PRO A 88 -3.30 3.79 2.41
N ASN A 89 -2.79 3.44 1.21
CA ASN A 89 -1.65 4.13 0.58
C ASN A 89 -2.05 5.48 -0.09
N GLY A 90 -3.36 5.78 -0.16
CA GLY A 90 -3.89 7.05 -0.62
C GLY A 90 -3.60 7.34 -2.10
N ALA A 91 -3.29 8.60 -2.41
CA ALA A 91 -3.06 9.07 -3.78
C ALA A 91 -1.62 8.83 -4.29
N LEU A 92 -0.78 8.11 -3.54
CA LEU A 92 0.61 7.85 -3.91
C LEU A 92 0.75 6.53 -4.65
N SER A 93 1.60 6.51 -5.68
CA SER A 93 2.18 5.28 -6.21
C SER A 93 3.37 4.84 -5.35
N LEU A 94 3.77 3.57 -5.48
CA LEU A 94 4.94 3.04 -4.79
C LEU A 94 6.22 3.81 -5.17
N ASP A 95 6.37 4.23 -6.43
CA ASP A 95 7.48 5.07 -6.86
C ASP A 95 7.50 6.44 -6.17
N GLN A 96 6.33 7.07 -6.03
CA GLN A 96 6.20 8.34 -5.31
C GLN A 96 6.51 8.16 -3.83
N ALA A 97 6.02 7.10 -3.19
CA ALA A 97 6.30 6.80 -1.79
C ALA A 97 7.79 6.54 -1.54
N ARG A 98 8.46 5.77 -2.42
CA ARG A 98 9.92 5.56 -2.42
C ARG A 98 10.66 6.90 -2.50
N ALA A 99 10.27 7.75 -3.45
CA ALA A 99 10.87 9.07 -3.62
C ALA A 99 10.64 9.98 -2.41
N GLU A 100 9.46 9.95 -1.81
CA GLU A 100 9.14 10.69 -0.60
C GLU A 100 9.93 10.21 0.63
N TYR A 101 10.07 8.89 0.81
CA TYR A 101 10.86 8.31 1.89
C TYR A 101 12.35 8.64 1.79
N ALA A 102 12.89 8.71 0.58
CA ALA A 102 14.27 9.13 0.34
C ALA A 102 14.55 10.58 0.77
N ARG A 103 13.51 11.41 0.94
CA ARG A 103 13.67 12.80 1.40
C ARG A 103 13.94 12.83 2.91
N PRO A 104 14.91 13.64 3.39
CA PRO A 104 15.32 13.65 4.80
C PRO A 104 14.21 13.91 5.83
N ALA A 105 13.10 14.53 5.42
CA ALA A 105 12.05 15.03 6.31
C ALA A 105 10.98 13.99 6.69
N ARG A 106 10.94 12.81 6.05
CA ARG A 106 9.88 11.79 6.25
C ARG A 106 10.38 10.47 6.87
N ARG A 107 11.53 10.47 7.53
CA ARG A 107 11.94 9.33 8.36
C ARG A 107 11.19 9.40 9.68
N HIS A 108 10.04 8.74 9.78
CA HIS A 108 9.36 8.56 11.05
C HIS A 108 10.30 7.78 11.97
N THR A 109 10.86 8.45 12.99
CA THR A 109 11.83 7.85 13.89
C THR A 109 11.11 6.97 14.91
N LEU A 110 10.59 5.82 14.47
CA LEU A 110 10.28 4.71 15.36
C LEU A 110 11.20 3.55 15.00
N ALA A 111 12.51 3.82 15.12
CA ALA A 111 13.54 2.82 14.95
C ALA A 111 13.26 1.64 15.89
N SER A 112 12.67 0.57 15.35
CA SER A 112 12.75 -0.73 15.97
C SER A 112 14.20 -1.17 15.77
N PRO A 113 14.98 -1.45 16.84
CA PRO A 113 16.37 -1.80 16.67
C PRO A 113 16.46 -3.03 15.79
N CYS A 114 17.08 -2.86 14.62
CA CYS A 114 17.45 -3.92 13.71
C CYS A 114 18.04 -5.09 14.52
N ARG A 115 17.33 -6.22 14.61
CA ARG A 115 17.85 -7.45 15.21
C ARG A 115 18.89 -8.07 14.27
N SER A 116 20.05 -7.44 14.15
CA SER A 116 21.22 -7.99 13.45
C SER A 116 22.42 -8.08 14.40
N SER A 117 22.30 -8.94 15.41
CA SER A 117 23.42 -9.57 16.12
C SER A 117 22.79 -10.64 17.00
N GLN A 118 22.88 -11.92 16.69
CA GLN A 118 23.86 -12.79 17.34
C GLN A 118 23.91 -14.16 16.63
N TYR A 119 24.48 -14.22 15.43
CA TYR A 119 25.15 -15.44 14.99
C TYR A 119 26.42 -15.05 14.24
N ARG A 120 27.52 -14.96 14.99
CA ARG A 120 28.87 -15.09 14.45
C ARG A 120 29.72 -15.81 15.51
N LEU A 121 29.95 -17.09 15.20
CA LEU A 121 30.89 -18.07 15.78
C LEU A 121 30.62 -18.53 17.23
#